data_AF-A0A2E9Y6K4-F1
#
_entry.id   AF-A0A2E9Y6K4-F1
#
_cell.length_a   1.000
_cell.length_b   1.000
_cell.length_c   1.000
_cell.angle_alpha   90.00
_cell.angle_beta   90.00
_cell.angle_gamma   90.00
#
_symmetry.space_group_name_H-M   'P 1'
#
loop_
_entity.id
_entity.type
_entity.pdbx_description
1 polymer ?
#
loop_
_entity_poly.entity_id
_entity_poly.type
_entity_poly.pdbx_seq_one_letter_code
_entity_poly.pdbx_strand_id
1 'polypeptide(L)'
;MKKRWANPGTGLSRVSFRNIKMALRELEARIHQVTRQIRAGQVGTYGQIALVAGANSARRVARAMAMLPVDSDVPWHRVINSQGKIAIRRDGGPDPEQKYRLRLEGVRFDRQGRVDLAVVAWPGPSLQWLENNGYDIEDLILRSQRKGRRGVWVNWNL
;
A
#
# COMPACT_ATOMS: atom_id res chain seq x y z
N MET A 1 -10.95 51.08 -24.74
CA MET A 1 -10.69 50.44 -23.42
C MET A 1 -11.43 49.10 -23.34
N LYS A 2 -10.78 47.97 -23.69
CA LYS A 2 -11.18 46.60 -23.32
C LYS A 2 -9.90 45.77 -23.20
N LYS A 3 -9.51 45.45 -21.96
CA LYS A 3 -8.35 44.60 -21.65
C LYS A 3 -8.64 43.17 -22.14
N ARG A 4 -7.83 42.67 -23.08
CA ARG A 4 -7.71 41.24 -23.41
C ARG A 4 -7.12 40.53 -22.19
N TRP A 5 -7.90 39.68 -21.55
CA TRP A 5 -7.35 38.69 -20.61
C TRP A 5 -6.78 37.55 -21.45
N ALA A 6 -5.45 37.51 -21.56
CA ALA A 6 -4.75 36.32 -22.03
C ALA A 6 -4.86 35.27 -20.93
N ASN A 7 -5.41 34.09 -21.24
CA ASN A 7 -5.37 32.93 -20.36
C ASN A 7 -4.01 32.25 -20.59
N PRO A 8 -3.04 32.26 -19.65
CA PRO A 8 -1.78 31.58 -19.85
C PRO A 8 -2.03 30.07 -19.75
N GLY A 9 -1.62 29.34 -20.78
CA GLY A 9 -1.85 27.91 -20.94
C GLY A 9 -1.39 27.10 -19.74
N THR A 10 -2.35 26.42 -19.11
CA THR A 10 -2.14 25.37 -18.12
C THR A 10 -2.49 24.01 -18.74
N GLY A 11 -1.84 23.68 -19.86
CA GLY A 11 -1.93 22.38 -20.50
C GLY A 11 -0.63 21.62 -20.28
N LEU A 12 -0.65 20.57 -19.46
CA LEU A 12 0.45 19.60 -19.41
C LEU A 12 0.71 19.09 -20.84
N SER A 13 1.98 19.05 -21.26
CA SER A 13 2.32 18.57 -22.61
C SER A 13 2.05 17.07 -22.74
N ARG A 14 1.87 16.58 -23.97
CA ARG A 14 1.68 15.14 -24.25
C ARG A 14 2.83 14.27 -23.71
N VAL A 15 4.06 14.79 -23.71
CA VAL A 15 5.23 14.14 -23.11
C VAL A 15 5.12 14.10 -21.58
N SER A 16 4.70 15.20 -20.95
CA SER A 16 4.50 15.27 -19.49
C SER A 16 3.42 14.28 -19.01
N PHE A 17 2.29 14.21 -19.72
CA PHE A 17 1.24 13.21 -19.43
C PHE A 17 1.74 11.77 -19.54
N ARG A 18 2.54 11.46 -20.57
CA ARG A 18 3.12 10.12 -20.75
C ARG A 18 4.05 9.76 -19.60
N ASN A 19 4.92 10.69 -19.18
CA ASN A 19 5.86 10.46 -18.08
C ASN A 19 5.13 10.23 -16.74
N ILE A 20 4.09 11.03 -16.46
CA ILE A 20 3.24 10.82 -15.27
C ILE A 20 2.59 9.44 -15.30
N LYS A 21 2.04 9.04 -16.45
CA LYS A 21 1.42 7.71 -16.60
C LYS A 21 2.43 6.58 -16.40
N MET A 22 3.65 6.73 -16.89
CA MET A 22 4.73 5.76 -16.68
C MET A 22 5.11 5.65 -15.21
N ALA A 23 5.34 6.78 -14.53
CA ALA A 23 5.66 6.79 -13.10
C ALA A 23 4.53 6.17 -12.25
N LEU A 24 3.27 6.40 -12.61
CA LEU A 24 2.13 5.76 -11.93
C LEU A 24 2.12 4.25 -12.11
N ARG A 25 2.37 3.76 -13.33
CA ARG A 25 2.47 2.31 -13.60
C ARG A 25 3.64 1.68 -12.86
N GLU A 26 4.77 2.36 -12.79
CA GLU A 26 5.93 1.90 -12.03
C GLU A 26 5.63 1.82 -10.53
N LEU A 27 4.94 2.82 -9.97
CA LEU A 27 4.50 2.78 -8.58
C LEU A 27 3.52 1.65 -8.31
N GLU A 28 2.55 1.41 -9.19
CA GLU A 28 1.62 0.27 -9.08
C GLU A 28 2.37 -1.07 -9.13
N ALA A 29 3.33 -1.22 -10.04
CA ALA A 29 4.18 -2.40 -10.12
C ALA A 29 4.97 -2.63 -8.82
N ARG A 30 5.59 -1.58 -8.25
CA ARG A 30 6.28 -1.65 -6.95
C ARG A 30 5.33 -2.02 -5.81
N ILE A 31 4.13 -1.45 -5.78
CA ILE A 31 3.11 -1.80 -4.78
C ILE A 31 2.78 -3.30 -4.87
N HIS A 32 2.52 -3.82 -6.06
CA HIS A 32 2.23 -5.25 -6.26
C HIS A 32 3.40 -6.14 -5.85
N GLN A 33 4.62 -5.78 -6.27
CA GLN A 33 5.85 -6.49 -5.96
C GLN A 33 6.10 -6.59 -4.44
N VAL A 34 5.90 -5.50 -3.69
CA VAL A 34 5.98 -5.48 -2.23
C VAL A 34 4.89 -6.36 -1.61
N THR A 35 3.65 -6.26 -2.09
CA THR A 35 2.54 -7.06 -1.55
C THR A 35 2.75 -8.56 -1.72
N ARG A 36 3.42 -9.00 -2.78
CA ARG A 36 3.81 -10.42 -2.96
C ARG A 36 4.75 -10.95 -1.88
N GLN A 37 5.44 -10.09 -1.13
CA GLN A 37 6.33 -10.52 -0.05
C GLN A 37 5.60 -10.92 1.24
N ILE A 38 4.31 -10.58 1.37
CA ILE A 38 3.52 -10.94 2.54
C ILE A 38 3.20 -12.44 2.47
N ARG A 39 3.71 -13.24 3.40
CA ARG A 39 3.49 -14.70 3.42
C ARG A 39 2.07 -15.05 3.88
N ALA A 40 1.64 -16.28 3.58
CA ALA A 40 0.35 -16.77 4.06
C ALA A 40 0.28 -16.72 5.59
N GLY A 41 -0.86 -16.28 6.12
CA GLY A 41 -1.09 -16.13 7.56
C GLY A 41 -0.54 -14.82 8.15
N GLN A 42 0.16 -14.01 7.34
CA GLN A 42 0.61 -12.67 7.73
C GLN A 42 -0.24 -11.59 7.07
N VAL A 43 -0.26 -10.41 7.68
CA VAL A 43 -0.94 -9.23 7.15
C VAL A 43 -0.01 -8.02 7.11
N GLY A 44 -0.05 -7.28 6.01
CA GLY A 44 0.59 -5.98 5.87
C GLY A 44 -0.43 -4.86 6.00
N THR A 45 -0.03 -3.70 6.51
CA THR A 45 -0.93 -2.52 6.48
C THR A 45 -0.73 -1.69 5.21
N TYR A 46 -1.78 -1.03 4.72
CA TYR A 46 -1.65 -0.09 3.58
C TYR A 46 -0.56 0.97 3.79
N GLY A 47 -0.33 1.41 5.03
CA GLY A 47 0.73 2.36 5.36
C GLY A 47 2.12 1.77 5.24
N GLN A 48 2.30 0.54 5.70
CA GLN A 48 3.54 -0.24 5.54
C GLN A 48 3.87 -0.47 4.06
N ILE A 49 2.89 -0.89 3.25
CA ILE A 49 3.11 -1.05 1.80
C ILE A 49 3.43 0.29 1.14
N ALA A 50 2.77 1.37 1.56
CA ALA A 50 3.05 2.70 1.02
C ALA A 50 4.48 3.15 1.33
N LEU A 51 4.95 2.91 2.56
CA LEU A 51 6.32 3.22 2.97
C LEU A 51 7.33 2.50 2.08
N VAL A 52 7.23 1.16 1.99
CA VAL A 52 8.19 0.34 1.24
C VAL A 52 8.13 0.64 -0.27
N ALA A 53 6.93 0.76 -0.84
CA ALA A 53 6.77 1.00 -2.28
C ALA A 53 7.08 2.46 -2.70
N GLY A 54 7.30 3.37 -1.76
CA GLY A 54 7.48 4.81 -2.04
C GLY A 54 6.18 5.53 -2.43
N ALA A 55 5.01 5.00 -2.03
CA ALA A 55 3.74 5.67 -2.26
C ALA A 55 3.50 6.78 -1.24
N ASN A 56 2.98 7.91 -1.71
CA ASN A 56 2.70 9.07 -0.86
C ASN A 56 1.56 8.87 0.16
N SER A 57 0.78 7.78 0.05
CA SER A 57 -0.35 7.53 0.94
C SER A 57 -0.81 6.08 0.91
N ALA A 58 -1.29 5.60 2.06
CA ALA A 58 -2.01 4.33 2.20
C ALA A 58 -3.22 4.23 1.24
N ARG A 59 -3.88 5.36 0.97
CA ARG A 59 -5.02 5.43 0.05
C ARG A 59 -4.62 5.10 -1.39
N ARG A 60 -3.40 5.45 -1.82
CA ARG A 60 -2.90 5.07 -3.15
C ARG A 60 -2.77 3.55 -3.26
N VAL A 61 -2.22 2.90 -2.24
CA VAL A 61 -2.11 1.44 -2.18
C VAL A 61 -3.48 0.78 -2.22
N ALA A 62 -4.43 1.25 -1.41
CA ALA A 62 -5.79 0.71 -1.39
C ALA A 62 -6.48 0.82 -2.77
N ARG A 63 -6.25 1.92 -3.51
CA ARG A 63 -6.74 2.07 -4.88
C ARG A 63 -6.08 1.09 -5.84
N ALA A 64 -4.75 0.92 -5.77
CA ALA A 64 -4.04 -0.04 -6.61
C ALA A 64 -4.58 -1.46 -6.42
N MET A 65 -4.76 -1.90 -5.16
CA MET A 65 -5.35 -3.21 -4.84
C MET A 65 -6.78 -3.35 -5.37
N ALA A 66 -7.59 -2.30 -5.27
CA ALA A 66 -8.98 -2.32 -5.75
C ALA A 66 -9.11 -2.37 -7.29
N MET A 67 -8.04 -2.08 -8.03
CA MET A 67 -8.00 -2.10 -9.50
C MET A 67 -7.38 -3.39 -10.06
N LEU A 68 -6.98 -4.33 -9.20
CA LEU A 68 -6.42 -5.60 -9.64
C LEU A 68 -7.45 -6.41 -10.46
N PRO A 69 -7.03 -7.06 -11.55
CA PRO A 69 -7.84 -8.06 -12.24
C PRO A 69 -8.27 -9.19 -11.29
N VAL A 70 -9.41 -9.82 -11.58
CA VAL A 70 -9.97 -10.92 -10.77
C VAL A 70 -9.01 -12.11 -10.66
N ASP A 71 -8.23 -12.35 -11.70
CA ASP A 71 -7.23 -13.41 -11.84
C ASP A 71 -5.81 -12.99 -11.38
N SER A 72 -5.68 -11.84 -10.72
CA SER A 72 -4.39 -11.38 -10.22
C SER A 72 -3.81 -12.33 -9.16
N ASP A 73 -2.51 -12.60 -9.29
CA ASP A 73 -1.67 -13.34 -8.36
C ASP A 73 -1.18 -12.49 -7.17
N VAL A 74 -1.55 -11.21 -7.09
CA VAL A 74 -1.19 -10.34 -5.97
C VAL A 74 -2.05 -10.74 -4.75
N PRO A 75 -1.46 -11.04 -3.59
CA PRO A 75 -2.21 -11.46 -2.39
C PRO A 75 -2.86 -10.25 -1.68
N TRP A 76 -3.74 -9.55 -2.40
CA TRP A 76 -4.39 -8.31 -1.96
C TRP A 76 -5.15 -8.46 -0.65
N HIS A 77 -5.68 -9.66 -0.38
CA HIS A 77 -6.44 -9.95 0.84
C HIS A 77 -5.59 -9.84 2.10
N ARG A 78 -4.26 -9.95 1.99
CA ARG A 78 -3.30 -9.79 3.09
C ARG A 78 -3.03 -8.34 3.46
N VAL A 79 -3.57 -7.36 2.72
CA VAL A 79 -3.37 -5.93 2.99
C VAL A 79 -4.60 -5.34 3.70
N ILE A 80 -4.42 -4.88 4.94
CA ILE A 80 -5.48 -4.35 5.80
C ILE A 80 -5.19 -2.93 6.31
N ASN A 81 -6.12 -2.34 7.05
CA ASN A 81 -5.90 -1.02 7.62
C ASN A 81 -5.03 -1.07 8.90
N SER A 82 -4.56 0.11 9.34
CA SER A 82 -3.71 0.25 10.53
C SER A 82 -4.40 -0.03 11.87
N GLN A 83 -5.69 -0.35 11.89
CA GLN A 83 -6.46 -0.75 13.07
C GLN A 83 -6.64 -2.28 13.13
N GLY A 84 -5.97 -3.03 12.26
CA GLY A 84 -6.12 -4.48 12.18
C GLY A 84 -7.46 -4.92 11.55
N LYS A 85 -8.14 -4.04 10.81
CA LYS A 85 -9.45 -4.35 10.20
C LYS A 85 -9.36 -4.41 8.68
N ILE A 86 -10.20 -5.27 8.10
CA ILE A 86 -10.55 -5.20 6.68
C ILE A 86 -11.21 -3.85 6.41
N ALA A 87 -10.81 -3.19 5.33
CA ALA A 87 -11.37 -1.90 4.96
C ALA A 87 -12.85 -2.06 4.56
N ILE A 88 -13.68 -1.11 4.98
CA ILE A 88 -15.10 -1.08 4.63
C ILE A 88 -15.22 -0.64 3.16
N ARG A 89 -15.98 -1.40 2.37
CA ARG A 89 -16.29 -1.09 0.97
C ARG A 89 -17.44 -0.08 0.91
N ARG A 90 -17.72 0.45 -0.29
CA ARG A 90 -18.75 1.50 -0.49
C ARG A 90 -20.17 1.03 -0.16
N ASP A 91 -20.41 -0.28 -0.17
CA ASP A 91 -21.65 -0.96 0.21
C ASP A 91 -21.85 -1.09 1.73
N GLY A 92 -20.92 -0.56 2.54
CA GLY A 92 -21.05 -0.43 3.98
C GLY A 92 -20.52 -1.60 4.80
N GLY A 93 -20.10 -2.70 4.16
CA GLY A 93 -19.57 -3.90 4.83
C GLY A 93 -18.06 -4.10 4.68
N PRO A 94 -17.43 -4.90 5.57
CA PRO A 94 -16.11 -5.47 5.28
C PRO A 94 -16.23 -6.49 4.14
N ASP A 95 -15.21 -6.55 3.28
CA ASP A 95 -15.18 -7.48 2.15
C ASP A 95 -15.26 -8.95 2.63
N PRO A 96 -16.34 -9.69 2.32
CA PRO A 96 -16.51 -11.08 2.77
C PRO A 96 -15.45 -12.02 2.19
N GLU A 97 -15.03 -11.78 0.94
CA GLU A 97 -14.02 -12.59 0.25
C GLU A 97 -12.65 -12.39 0.89
N GLN A 98 -12.30 -11.13 1.22
CA GLN A 98 -11.06 -10.84 1.95
C GLN A 98 -11.01 -11.58 3.29
N LYS A 99 -12.13 -11.54 4.03
CA LYS A 99 -12.23 -12.21 5.33
C LYS A 99 -12.13 -13.73 5.20
N TYR A 100 -12.77 -14.28 4.17
CA TYR A 100 -12.74 -15.72 3.89
C TYR A 100 -11.31 -16.20 3.58
N ARG A 101 -10.60 -15.54 2.66
CA ARG A 101 -9.21 -15.88 2.32
C ARG A 101 -8.26 -15.78 3.51
N LEU A 102 -8.37 -14.71 4.31
CA LEU A 102 -7.56 -14.56 5.52
C LEU A 102 -7.81 -15.69 6.53
N ARG A 103 -9.05 -16.12 6.70
CA ARG A 103 -9.39 -17.26 7.58
C ARG A 103 -8.83 -18.58 7.07
N LEU A 104 -8.85 -18.82 5.76
CA LEU A 104 -8.21 -20.00 5.15
C LEU A 104 -6.71 -20.05 5.41
N GLU A 105 -6.07 -18.88 5.56
CA GLU A 105 -4.66 -18.77 5.94
C GLU A 105 -4.43 -18.80 7.46
N GLY A 106 -5.45 -19.05 8.27
CA GLY A 106 -5.36 -19.17 9.72
C GLY A 106 -5.48 -17.84 10.49
N VAL A 107 -5.75 -16.72 9.81
CA VAL A 107 -5.90 -15.41 10.47
C VAL A 107 -7.23 -15.34 11.22
N ARG A 108 -7.16 -15.13 12.53
CA ARG A 108 -8.32 -15.04 13.42
C ARG A 108 -8.76 -13.58 13.60
N PHE A 109 -10.07 -13.40 13.75
CA PHE A 109 -10.69 -12.11 13.99
C PHE A 109 -11.40 -12.12 15.35
N ASP A 110 -11.28 -11.02 16.09
CA ASP A 110 -12.04 -10.77 17.31
C ASP A 110 -13.53 -10.48 17.01
N ARG A 111 -14.31 -10.27 18.07
CA ARG A 111 -15.75 -9.94 17.97
C ARG A 111 -16.01 -8.61 17.25
N GLN A 112 -15.02 -7.72 17.19
CA GLN A 112 -15.07 -6.40 16.54
C GLN A 112 -14.49 -6.43 15.11
N GLY A 113 -14.15 -7.61 14.59
CA GLY A 113 -13.60 -7.82 13.25
C GLY A 113 -12.16 -7.34 13.08
N ARG A 114 -11.36 -7.31 14.16
CA ARG A 114 -9.93 -6.98 14.14
C ARG A 114 -9.09 -8.24 14.20
N VAL A 115 -7.92 -8.20 13.57
CA VAL A 115 -6.86 -9.19 13.75
C VAL A 115 -5.88 -8.68 14.81
N ASP A 116 -5.23 -9.62 15.50
CA ASP A 116 -4.15 -9.28 16.41
C ASP A 116 -2.85 -9.04 15.62
N LEU A 117 -2.54 -7.77 15.37
CA LEU A 117 -1.33 -7.39 14.64
C LEU A 117 -0.05 -7.82 15.35
N ALA A 118 -0.03 -8.01 16.67
CA ALA A 118 1.16 -8.50 17.35
C ALA A 118 1.52 -9.94 16.95
N VAL A 119 0.51 -10.71 16.51
CA VAL A 119 0.66 -12.12 16.12
C VAL A 119 0.89 -12.27 14.62
N VAL A 120 0.13 -11.53 13.81
CA VAL A 120 0.09 -11.75 12.35
C VAL A 120 0.74 -10.66 11.52
N ALA A 121 1.30 -9.60 12.11
CA ALA A 121 1.94 -8.55 11.31
C ALA A 121 3.10 -9.10 10.48
N TRP A 122 3.08 -8.75 9.19
CA TRP A 122 4.21 -8.96 8.31
C TRP A 122 5.38 -8.09 8.78
N PRO A 123 6.57 -8.65 9.05
CA PRO A 123 7.71 -7.89 9.56
C PRO A 123 8.34 -6.97 8.52
N GLY A 124 7.91 -7.02 7.26
CA GLY A 124 8.53 -6.32 6.13
C GLY A 124 9.36 -7.24 5.25
N PRO A 125 9.87 -6.72 4.12
CA PRO A 125 10.77 -7.47 3.26
C PRO A 125 12.16 -7.53 3.90
N SER A 126 12.91 -8.59 3.62
CA SER A 126 14.32 -8.68 4.04
C SER A 126 15.19 -7.64 3.34
N LEU A 127 16.28 -7.20 3.98
CA LEU A 127 17.28 -6.30 3.39
C LEU A 127 17.80 -6.81 2.03
N GLN A 128 18.16 -8.09 1.95
CA GLN A 128 18.65 -8.67 0.70
C GLN A 128 17.63 -8.55 -0.44
N TRP A 129 16.35 -8.72 -0.13
CA TRP A 129 15.29 -8.56 -1.14
C TRP A 129 15.16 -7.10 -1.57
N LEU A 130 15.22 -6.15 -0.64
CA LEU A 130 15.20 -4.72 -0.96
C LEU A 130 16.35 -4.33 -1.89
N GLU A 131 17.57 -4.75 -1.54
CA GLU A 131 18.78 -4.51 -2.34
C GLU A 131 18.65 -5.11 -3.74
N ASN A 132 18.27 -6.40 -3.83
CA ASN A 132 18.14 -7.11 -5.11
C ASN A 132 17.05 -6.53 -6.03
N ASN A 133 16.11 -5.76 -5.49
CA ASN A 133 15.02 -5.14 -6.25
C ASN A 133 15.19 -3.61 -6.39
N GLY A 134 16.37 -3.07 -6.08
CA GLY A 134 16.72 -1.68 -6.33
C GLY A 134 16.01 -0.68 -5.43
N TYR A 135 15.64 -1.09 -4.21
CA TYR A 135 15.12 -0.17 -3.21
C TYR A 135 16.28 0.54 -2.50
N ASP A 136 16.12 1.85 -2.31
CA ASP A 136 17.04 2.66 -1.51
C ASP A 136 16.80 2.38 -0.01
N ILE A 137 17.65 1.53 0.57
CA ILE A 137 17.52 1.07 1.96
C ILE A 137 17.74 2.23 2.94
N GLU A 138 18.68 3.14 2.65
CA GLU A 138 18.96 4.29 3.50
C GLU A 138 17.75 5.24 3.54
N ASP A 139 17.19 5.58 2.38
CA ASP A 139 15.96 6.38 2.31
C ASP A 139 14.78 5.68 3.00
N LEU A 140 14.64 4.36 2.89
CA LEU A 140 13.61 3.60 3.60
C LEU A 140 13.79 3.66 5.13
N ILE A 141 15.02 3.49 5.63
CA ILE A 141 15.35 3.65 7.05
C ILE A 141 14.97 5.06 7.50
N LEU A 142 15.42 6.09 6.78
CA LEU A 142 15.14 7.49 7.10
C LEU A 142 13.63 7.80 7.08
N ARG A 143 12.88 7.27 6.12
CA ARG A 143 11.42 7.44 6.05
C ARG A 143 10.69 6.70 7.17
N SER A 144 11.20 5.55 7.61
CA SER A 144 10.64 4.77 8.70
C SER A 144 10.79 5.45 10.07
N GLN A 145 11.86 6.24 10.24
CA GLN A 145 12.14 7.00 11.46
C GLN A 145 11.31 8.30 11.57
N ARG A 146 10.58 8.70 10.51
CA ARG A 146 9.72 9.90 10.56
C ARG A 146 8.43 9.61 11.34
N LYS A 147 8.26 10.32 12.46
CA LYS A 147 7.15 10.22 13.41
C LYS A 147 5.77 10.27 12.72
N GLY A 148 5.04 9.16 12.77
CA GLY A 148 3.62 9.14 12.43
C GLY A 148 2.77 9.88 13.49
N ARG A 149 1.61 10.40 13.10
CA ARG A 149 0.63 11.14 13.95
C ARG A 149 0.20 10.44 15.26
N ARG A 150 0.52 9.15 15.46
CA ARG A 150 0.17 8.35 16.65
C ARG A 150 1.37 7.84 17.45
N GLY A 151 2.62 8.24 17.11
CA GLY A 151 3.81 7.89 17.90
C GLY A 151 4.14 6.38 17.99
N VAL A 152 3.52 5.54 17.16
CA VAL A 152 3.83 4.10 17.11
C VAL A 152 5.05 3.90 16.24
N TRP A 153 6.14 3.48 16.87
CA TRP A 153 7.34 3.01 16.21
C TRP A 153 7.01 1.70 15.48
N VAL A 154 7.19 1.64 14.17
CA VAL A 154 7.34 0.36 13.48
C VAL A 154 8.83 0.11 13.48
N ASN A 155 9.30 -0.63 14.48
CA ASN A 155 10.67 -1.10 14.50
C ASN A 155 10.77 -2.15 13.39
N TRP A 156 11.17 -1.71 12.19
CA TRP A 156 11.72 -2.64 11.21
C TRP A 156 13.02 -3.10 11.83
N ASN A 157 13.06 -4.31 12.38
CA ASN A 157 14.32 -5.00 12.54
C ASN A 157 14.84 -5.27 11.12
N LEU A 158 15.43 -4.24 10.51
CA LEU A 158 16.44 -4.38 9.48
C LEU A 158 17.73 -4.85 10.16
#